data_AF-A0A537W3Z9-F1
#
_entry.id   AF-A0A537W3Z9-F1
#
_cell.length_a   1.000
_cell.length_b   1.000
_cell.length_c   1.000
_cell.angle_alpha   90.00
_cell.angle_beta   90.00
_cell.angle_gamma   90.00
#
_symmetry.space_group_name_H-M   'P 1'
#
loop_
_entity.id
_entity.type
_entity.pdbx_description
1 polymer ?
#
loop_
_entity_poly.entity_id
_entity_poly.type
_entity_poly.pdbx_seq_one_letter_code
_entity_poly.pdbx_strand_id
1 'polypeptide(L)'
;MEATSTERLGRCIAASKRVRWDIDQDVIRGRTFDTSKKYLPDGLSLLAKFTTLSADEKRFVSQIQGRTYAKVFGLVERFITAKVLEVSRDYWLGDQLALEALIRFSDEELKHQALFRRIDEMVGETLPAGYR
;
A
#
# COMPACT_ATOMS: atom_id res chain seq x y z
N MET A 1 -12.29 -12.04 28.79
CA MET A 1 -10.88 -12.00 29.22
C MET A 1 -10.09 -11.44 28.06
N GLU A 2 -9.37 -10.34 28.26
CA GLU A 2 -8.59 -9.69 27.20
C GLU A 2 -7.38 -10.57 26.85
N ALA A 3 -7.09 -10.75 25.57
CA ALA A 3 -5.99 -11.60 25.13
C ALA A 3 -4.64 -11.01 25.56
N THR A 4 -3.76 -11.85 26.10
CA THR A 4 -2.39 -11.47 26.46
C THR A 4 -1.61 -11.02 25.22
N SER A 5 -0.56 -10.21 25.38
CA SER A 5 0.30 -9.77 24.27
C SER A 5 0.85 -10.95 23.46
N THR A 6 1.21 -12.04 24.13
CA THR A 6 1.69 -13.29 23.52
C THR A 6 0.63 -13.93 22.61
N GLU A 7 -0.63 -14.05 23.08
CA GLU A 7 -1.72 -14.60 22.26
C GLU A 7 -2.02 -13.73 21.05
N ARG A 8 -1.94 -12.40 21.20
CA ARG A 8 -2.14 -11.45 20.09
C ARG A 8 -1.04 -11.59 19.04
N LEU A 9 0.23 -11.64 19.45
CA LEU A 9 1.37 -11.81 18.54
C LEU A 9 1.32 -13.17 17.82
N GLY A 10 0.99 -14.24 18.54
CA GLY A 10 0.80 -15.58 17.97
C GLY A 10 -0.28 -15.60 16.88
N ARG A 11 -1.39 -14.88 17.08
CA ARG A 11 -2.43 -14.72 16.05
C ARG A 11 -1.95 -13.96 14.83
N CYS A 12 -1.19 -12.88 14.99
CA CYS A 12 -0.61 -12.11 13.88
C CYS A 12 0.35 -13.00 13.05
N ILE A 13 1.22 -13.75 13.72
CA ILE A 13 2.15 -14.67 13.07
C ILE A 13 1.39 -15.76 12.30
N ALA A 14 0.39 -16.38 12.92
CA ALA A 14 -0.41 -17.41 12.27
C ALA A 14 -1.16 -16.87 11.04
N ALA A 15 -1.66 -15.64 11.11
CA ALA A 15 -2.30 -14.98 9.97
C ALA A 15 -1.30 -14.72 8.83
N SER A 16 -0.16 -14.10 9.13
CA SER A 16 0.91 -13.84 8.14
C SER A 16 1.44 -15.13 7.51
N LYS A 17 1.59 -16.23 8.27
CA LYS A 17 2.00 -17.53 7.72
C LYS A 17 0.99 -18.12 6.74
N ARG A 18 -0.31 -17.91 6.97
CA ARG A 18 -1.37 -18.43 6.10
C ARG A 18 -1.58 -17.59 4.85
N VAL A 19 -1.36 -16.28 4.96
CA VAL A 19 -1.69 -15.33 3.90
C VAL A 19 -0.39 -14.91 3.21
N ARG A 20 0.01 -15.69 2.21
CA ARG A 20 1.03 -15.28 1.25
C ARG A 20 0.31 -14.91 -0.04
N TRP A 21 0.62 -13.73 -0.56
CA TRP A 21 0.03 -13.19 -1.78
C TRP A 21 1.13 -12.69 -2.70
N ASP A 22 0.92 -12.86 -3.99
CA ASP A 22 1.74 -12.35 -5.08
C ASP A 22 1.08 -11.11 -5.71
N ILE A 23 1.89 -10.12 -6.05
CA ILE A 23 1.41 -8.85 -6.60
C ILE A 23 0.71 -9.07 -7.95
N ASP A 24 1.26 -9.89 -8.83
CA ASP A 24 0.73 -10.05 -10.17
C ASP A 24 -0.34 -11.14 -10.23
N GLN A 25 -0.15 -12.27 -9.52
CA GLN A 25 -1.06 -13.42 -9.57
C GLN A 25 -2.29 -13.28 -8.67
N ASP A 26 -2.18 -12.66 -7.50
CA ASP A 26 -3.28 -12.59 -6.54
C ASP A 26 -3.92 -11.20 -6.49
N VAL A 27 -3.10 -10.15 -6.57
CA VAL A 27 -3.59 -8.76 -6.48
C VAL A 27 -3.96 -8.21 -7.84
N ILE A 28 -3.03 -8.00 -8.77
CA ILE A 28 -3.31 -7.32 -10.05
C ILE A 28 -4.12 -8.22 -10.98
N ARG A 29 -3.76 -9.50 -11.10
CA ARG A 29 -4.48 -10.51 -11.90
C ARG A 29 -4.65 -10.11 -13.36
N GLY A 30 -3.59 -9.55 -13.96
CA GLY A 30 -3.58 -9.08 -15.35
C GLY A 30 -4.46 -7.85 -15.62
N ARG A 31 -5.03 -7.21 -14.59
CA ARG A 31 -5.83 -5.99 -14.77
C ARG A 31 -4.95 -4.81 -15.16
N THR A 32 -5.53 -3.90 -15.93
CA THR A 32 -4.90 -2.64 -16.33
C THR A 32 -5.75 -1.46 -15.89
N PHE A 33 -5.14 -0.27 -15.88
CA PHE A 33 -5.86 0.97 -15.62
C PHE A 33 -6.59 1.45 -16.89
N ASP A 34 -7.89 1.74 -16.76
CA ASP A 34 -8.76 2.20 -17.84
C ASP A 34 -8.88 3.72 -17.80
N THR A 35 -8.39 4.41 -18.84
CA THR A 35 -8.39 5.89 -18.92
C THR A 35 -9.78 6.52 -18.96
N SER A 36 -10.83 5.72 -19.21
CA SER A 36 -12.22 6.16 -19.08
C SER A 36 -12.73 6.20 -17.63
N LYS A 37 -11.95 5.69 -16.66
CA LYS A 37 -12.31 5.61 -15.25
C LYS A 37 -11.52 6.58 -14.38
N LYS A 38 -12.08 6.84 -13.19
CA LYS A 38 -11.38 7.47 -12.06
C LYS A 38 -10.43 6.46 -11.43
N TYR A 39 -9.28 6.90 -10.93
CA TYR A 39 -8.33 6.03 -10.22
C TYR A 39 -8.39 6.17 -8.70
N LEU A 40 -9.14 7.16 -8.20
CA LEU A 40 -9.32 7.40 -6.78
C LEU A 40 -10.81 7.61 -6.43
N PRO A 41 -11.33 7.01 -5.35
CA PRO A 41 -12.71 7.21 -4.91
C PRO A 41 -13.05 8.68 -4.61
N ASP A 42 -14.33 9.05 -4.72
CA ASP A 42 -14.78 10.45 -4.52
C ASP A 42 -14.51 10.98 -3.12
N GLY A 43 -14.58 10.11 -2.10
CA GLY A 43 -14.28 10.47 -0.72
C GLY A 43 -12.83 10.91 -0.49
N LEU A 44 -11.90 10.46 -1.33
CA LEU A 44 -10.48 10.84 -1.25
C LEU A 44 -10.10 11.92 -2.26
N SER A 45 -10.63 11.84 -3.48
CA SER A 45 -10.32 12.79 -4.55
C SER A 45 -11.00 14.15 -4.37
N LEU A 46 -12.14 14.18 -3.68
CA LEU A 46 -12.96 15.37 -3.45
C LEU A 46 -13.33 16.12 -4.73
N LEU A 47 -13.48 15.39 -5.85
CA LEU A 47 -13.75 15.97 -7.18
C LEU A 47 -14.99 16.87 -7.23
N ALA A 48 -15.98 16.59 -6.39
CA ALA A 48 -17.20 17.39 -6.29
C ALA A 48 -16.92 18.86 -5.90
N LYS A 49 -15.79 19.14 -5.24
CA LYS A 49 -15.39 20.51 -4.86
C LYS A 49 -14.82 21.32 -6.03
N PHE A 50 -14.42 20.68 -7.12
CA PHE A 50 -13.97 21.38 -8.32
C PHE A 50 -15.19 21.82 -9.13
N THR A 51 -15.62 23.07 -8.97
CA THR A 51 -16.85 23.58 -9.61
C THR A 51 -16.64 24.04 -11.06
N THR A 52 -15.40 24.33 -11.45
CA THR A 52 -15.06 24.87 -12.78
C THR A 52 -14.61 23.80 -13.77
N LEU A 53 -14.26 22.60 -13.30
CA LEU A 53 -13.76 21.51 -14.15
C LEU A 53 -14.92 20.74 -14.79
N SER A 54 -14.74 20.40 -16.07
CA SER A 54 -15.57 19.44 -16.79
C SER A 54 -15.47 18.03 -16.19
N ALA A 55 -16.36 17.13 -16.63
CA ALA A 55 -16.33 15.74 -16.19
C ALA A 55 -15.02 15.02 -16.58
N ASP A 56 -14.48 15.35 -17.75
CA ASP A 56 -13.23 14.77 -18.25
C ASP A 56 -12.01 15.28 -17.49
N GLU A 57 -11.97 16.58 -17.18
CA GLU A 57 -10.91 17.17 -16.35
C GLU A 57 -10.96 16.62 -14.92
N LYS A 58 -12.15 16.45 -14.33
CA LYS A 58 -12.28 15.81 -13.02
C LYS A 58 -11.77 14.38 -13.02
N ARG A 59 -12.11 13.60 -14.06
CA ARG A 59 -11.59 12.25 -14.22
C ARG A 59 -10.06 12.26 -14.30
N PHE A 60 -9.49 13.15 -15.11
CA PHE A 60 -8.04 13.28 -15.24
C PHE A 60 -7.36 13.68 -13.91
N VAL A 61 -7.96 14.62 -13.16
CA VAL A 61 -7.50 14.97 -11.80
C VAL A 61 -7.51 13.75 -10.87
N SER A 62 -8.55 12.91 -10.91
CA SER A 62 -8.58 11.67 -10.13
C SER A 62 -7.49 10.68 -10.55
N GLN A 63 -7.12 10.63 -11.82
CA GLN A 63 -6.03 9.79 -12.31
C GLN A 63 -4.67 10.27 -11.82
N ILE A 64 -4.43 11.58 -11.86
CA ILE A 64 -3.23 12.21 -11.27
C ILE A 64 -3.18 11.92 -9.77
N GLN A 65 -4.27 12.20 -9.05
CA GLN A 65 -4.36 11.95 -7.61
C GLN A 65 -4.16 10.47 -7.26
N GLY A 66 -4.69 9.54 -8.07
CA GLY A 66 -4.47 8.10 -7.89
C GLY A 66 -3.00 7.72 -8.00
N ARG A 67 -2.27 8.28 -8.98
CA ARG A 67 -0.81 8.07 -9.08
C ARG A 67 -0.06 8.70 -7.92
N THR A 68 -0.43 9.93 -7.53
CA THR A 68 0.15 10.60 -6.37
C THR A 68 -0.06 9.79 -5.10
N TYR A 69 -1.26 9.21 -4.91
CA TYR A 69 -1.56 8.33 -3.78
C TYR A 69 -0.60 7.14 -3.73
N ALA A 70 -0.41 6.44 -4.85
CA ALA A 70 0.54 5.33 -4.93
C ALA A 70 1.97 5.76 -4.58
N LYS A 71 2.44 6.91 -5.10
CA LYS A 71 3.78 7.45 -4.77
C LYS A 71 3.91 7.81 -3.29
N VAL A 72 2.93 8.47 -2.71
CA VAL A 72 2.95 8.89 -1.29
C VAL A 72 2.95 7.66 -0.38
N PHE A 73 2.08 6.69 -0.62
CA PHE A 73 2.07 5.48 0.19
C PHE A 73 3.35 4.66 0.00
N GLY A 74 3.83 4.48 -1.23
CA GLY A 74 5.13 3.84 -1.48
C GLY A 74 6.30 4.52 -0.75
N LEU A 75 6.24 5.83 -0.52
CA LEU A 75 7.20 6.55 0.31
C LEU A 75 6.97 6.30 1.81
N VAL A 76 5.73 6.41 2.29
CA VAL A 76 5.36 6.19 3.71
C VAL A 76 5.75 4.80 4.18
N GLU A 77 5.48 3.76 3.38
CA GLU A 77 5.79 2.37 3.76
C GLU A 77 7.30 2.13 3.98
N ARG A 78 8.17 2.90 3.32
CA ARG A 78 9.62 2.85 3.56
C ARG A 78 9.97 3.30 4.96
N PHE A 79 9.30 4.33 5.47
CA PHE A 79 9.51 4.83 6.83
C PHE A 79 8.96 3.87 7.87
N ILE A 80 7.80 3.25 7.61
CA ILE A 80 7.22 2.22 8.48
C ILE A 80 8.18 1.05 8.64
N THR A 81 8.70 0.51 7.54
CA THR A 81 9.67 -0.59 7.58
C THR A 81 10.92 -0.22 8.38
N ALA A 82 11.49 0.96 8.11
CA ALA A 82 12.66 1.45 8.85
C ALA A 82 12.38 1.58 10.36
N LYS A 83 11.20 2.08 10.74
CA LYS A 83 10.84 2.23 12.15
C LYS A 83 10.62 0.89 12.84
N VAL A 84 10.03 -0.08 12.16
CA VAL A 84 9.84 -1.43 12.71
C VAL A 84 11.18 -2.11 12.97
N LEU A 85 12.17 -1.95 12.08
CA LEU A 85 13.52 -2.45 12.30
C LEU A 85 14.17 -1.79 13.53
N GLU A 86 14.00 -0.48 13.72
CA GLU A 86 14.48 0.23 14.92
C GLU A 86 13.85 -0.32 16.20
N VAL A 87 12.52 -0.46 16.23
CA VAL A 87 11.77 -0.99 17.39
C VAL A 87 12.10 -2.46 17.66
N SER A 88 12.41 -3.24 16.61
CA SER A 88 12.77 -4.66 16.77
C SER A 88 14.01 -4.88 17.63
N ARG A 89 14.86 -3.86 17.78
CA ARG A 89 16.09 -3.91 18.56
C ARG A 89 15.86 -4.33 20.01
N ASP A 90 14.75 -3.93 20.59
CA ASP A 90 14.40 -4.26 21.98
C ASP A 90 14.14 -5.76 22.18
N TYR A 91 13.94 -6.52 21.10
CA TYR A 91 13.55 -7.93 21.12
C TYR A 91 14.58 -8.89 20.55
N TRP A 92 15.71 -8.41 20.01
CA TRP A 92 16.68 -9.24 19.26
C TRP A 92 17.14 -10.50 20.00
N LEU A 93 17.46 -10.38 21.29
CA LEU A 93 17.85 -11.50 22.15
C LEU A 93 16.80 -11.82 23.23
N GLY A 94 15.66 -11.14 23.17
CA GLY A 94 14.58 -11.21 24.16
C GLY A 94 13.40 -12.02 23.65
N ASP A 95 12.21 -11.43 23.72
CA ASP A 95 10.95 -12.05 23.28
C ASP A 95 10.99 -12.38 21.78
N GLN A 96 11.22 -13.67 21.49
CA GLN A 96 11.31 -14.18 20.13
C GLN A 96 9.98 -14.15 19.39
N LEU A 97 8.85 -14.18 20.10
CA LEU A 97 7.53 -14.09 19.48
C LEU A 97 7.26 -12.66 19.00
N ALA A 98 7.64 -11.66 19.80
CA ALA A 98 7.59 -10.26 19.38
C ALA A 98 8.52 -10.01 18.19
N LEU A 99 9.75 -10.53 18.23
CA LEU A 99 10.71 -10.41 17.14
C LEU A 99 10.17 -11.03 15.83
N GLU A 100 9.65 -12.26 15.89
CA GLU A 100 9.07 -12.93 14.71
C GLU A 100 7.90 -12.12 14.14
N ALA A 101 7.01 -11.61 15.00
CA ALA A 101 5.87 -10.82 14.56
C ALA A 101 6.30 -9.54 13.84
N LEU A 102 7.31 -8.82 14.36
CA LEU A 102 7.83 -7.60 13.74
C LEU A 102 8.53 -7.88 12.41
N ILE A 103 9.33 -8.95 12.32
CA ILE A 103 9.99 -9.35 11.06
C ILE A 103 8.93 -9.68 9.99
N ARG A 104 7.89 -10.43 10.36
CA ARG A 104 6.80 -10.77 9.44
C ARG A 104 6.00 -9.55 9.01
N PHE A 105 5.76 -8.62 9.92
CA PHE A 105 5.14 -7.35 9.59
C PHE A 105 6.00 -6.57 8.58
N SER A 106 7.31 -6.48 8.79
CA SER A 106 8.21 -5.83 7.83
C SER A 106 8.20 -6.49 6.44
N ASP A 107 8.07 -7.82 6.36
CA ASP A 107 7.93 -8.53 5.08
C ASP A 107 6.65 -8.12 4.33
N GLU A 108 5.52 -7.95 5.03
CA GLU A 108 4.29 -7.42 4.44
C GLU A 108 4.47 -5.98 3.91
N GLU A 109 5.12 -5.09 4.68
CA GLU A 109 5.31 -3.71 4.24
C GLU A 109 6.29 -3.58 3.06
N LEU A 110 7.28 -4.46 2.96
CA LEU A 110 8.14 -4.54 1.78
C LEU A 110 7.34 -4.95 0.52
N LYS A 111 6.36 -5.86 0.67
CA LYS A 111 5.44 -6.20 -0.42
C LYS A 111 4.52 -5.04 -0.78
N HIS A 112 4.01 -4.27 0.18
CA HIS A 112 3.24 -3.05 -0.11
C HIS A 112 4.08 -2.01 -0.86
N GLN A 113 5.33 -1.79 -0.47
CA GLN A 113 6.24 -0.91 -1.23
C GLN A 113 6.40 -1.37 -2.69
N ALA A 114 6.57 -2.68 -2.91
CA ALA A 114 6.67 -3.24 -4.25
C ALA A 114 5.36 -3.08 -5.04
N LEU A 115 4.22 -3.31 -4.39
CA LEU A 115 2.89 -3.11 -4.97
C LEU A 115 2.68 -1.67 -5.41
N PHE A 116 3.01 -0.69 -4.56
CA PHE A 116 2.85 0.73 -4.90
C PHE A 116 3.77 1.18 -6.04
N ARG A 117 5.00 0.66 -6.12
CA ARG A 117 5.86 0.88 -7.29
C ARG A 117 5.24 0.30 -8.56
N ARG A 118 4.74 -0.94 -8.49
CA ARG A 118 4.09 -1.60 -9.62
C ARG A 118 2.85 -0.83 -10.09
N ILE A 119 2.03 -0.33 -9.16
CA ILE A 119 0.87 0.52 -9.47
C ILE A 119 1.31 1.84 -10.11
N ASP A 120 2.35 2.51 -9.60
CA ASP A 120 2.85 3.77 -10.16
C ASP A 120 3.30 3.62 -11.63
N GLU A 121 4.01 2.53 -11.94
CA GLU A 121 4.40 2.18 -13.31
C GLU A 121 3.17 1.95 -14.20
N MET A 122 2.23 1.11 -13.77
CA MET A 122 1.02 0.81 -14.53
C MET A 122 0.15 2.04 -14.78
N VAL A 123 0.03 2.94 -13.79
CA VAL A 123 -0.70 4.20 -13.98
C VAL A 123 0.06 5.10 -14.94
N GLY A 124 1.40 5.17 -14.85
CA GLY A 124 2.25 5.93 -15.75
C GLY A 124 2.04 5.56 -17.23
N GLU A 125 1.85 4.28 -17.55
CA GLU A 125 1.53 3.82 -18.90
C GLU A 125 0.25 4.45 -19.46
N THR A 126 -0.70 4.82 -18.61
CA THR A 126 -2.00 5.39 -19.03
C THR A 126 -2.01 6.93 -19.11
N LEU A 127 -1.01 7.59 -18.54
CA LEU A 127 -0.94 9.06 -18.51
C LEU A 127 -0.24 9.64 -19.75
N PRO A 128 -0.59 10.87 -20.17
CA PRO A 128 -0.02 11.51 -21.34
C PRO A 128 1.47 11.83 -21.18
N ALA A 129 2.14 12.12 -22.30
CA ALA A 129 3.54 12.56 -22.30
C ALA A 129 3.74 13.77 -21.36
N GLY A 130 4.85 13.77 -20.62
CA GLY A 130 5.15 14.76 -19.58
C GLY A 130 4.71 14.35 -18.16
N TYR A 131 3.82 13.37 -18.03
CA TYR A 131 3.53 12.74 -16.74
C TYR A 131 4.36 11.48 -16.50
N ARG A 132 4.78 10.77 -17.55
CA ARG A 132 5.51 9.51 -17.45
C ARG A 132 6.83 9.66 -16.72
#